data_AF-A0A968NVN1-F1
#
_entry.id   AF-A0A968NVN1-F1
#
_cell.length_a   1.000
_cell.length_b   1.000
_cell.length_c   1.000
_cell.angle_alpha   90.00
_cell.angle_beta   90.00
_cell.angle_gamma   90.00
#
_symmetry.space_group_name_H-M   'P 1'
#
loop_
_entity.id
_entity.type
_entity.pdbx_description
1 polymer ?
#
loop_
_entity_poly.entity_id
_entity_poly.type
_entity_poly.pdbx_seq_one_letter_code
_entity_poly.pdbx_strand_id
1 'polypeptide(L)'
;MIPAYLPMSRGFEHQYGHYFGALDYFTHIRDGDHDWYRNQVELKEEGYATELIAKEACKLIGRQEKIETALSLRALQRRPQPDAGS
;
A
#
# COMPACT_ATOMS: atom_id res chain seq x y z
N MET A 1 17.13 10.65 5.47
CA MET A 1 17.24 10.34 4.02
C MET A 1 17.05 11.62 3.21
N ILE A 2 17.70 11.75 2.04
CA ILE A 2 17.45 12.88 1.12
C ILE A 2 16.06 12.66 0.47
N PRO A 3 15.12 13.64 0.54
CA PRO A 3 13.74 13.45 0.07
C PRO A 3 13.62 12.94 -1.37
N ALA A 4 14.49 13.40 -2.28
CA ALA A 4 14.50 13.00 -3.68
C ALA A 4 14.81 11.51 -3.93
N TYR A 5 15.28 10.76 -2.93
CA TYR A 5 15.52 9.32 -3.01
C TYR A 5 14.44 8.47 -2.34
N LEU A 6 13.43 9.09 -1.72
CA LEU A 6 12.31 8.35 -1.11
C LEU A 6 11.42 7.72 -2.20
N PRO A 7 10.82 6.55 -1.96
CA PRO A 7 10.01 5.85 -2.97
C PRO A 7 8.89 6.70 -3.56
N MET A 8 8.17 7.48 -2.75
CA MET A 8 7.07 8.30 -3.29
C MET A 8 7.54 9.50 -4.11
N SER A 9 8.80 9.91 -3.98
CA SER A 9 9.44 10.89 -4.89
C SER A 9 9.98 10.23 -6.16
N ARG A 10 9.76 8.93 -6.35
CA ARG A 10 10.20 8.10 -7.48
C ARG A 10 9.05 7.38 -8.18
N GLY A 11 7.81 7.84 -7.97
CA GLY A 11 6.63 7.35 -8.70
C GLY A 11 5.83 6.26 -7.99
N PHE A 12 6.12 5.96 -6.72
CA PHE A 12 5.29 5.04 -5.93
C PHE A 12 4.20 5.80 -5.17
N GLU A 13 2.95 5.38 -5.29
CA GLU A 13 1.82 5.94 -4.51
C GLU A 13 1.75 5.41 -3.08
N HIS A 14 2.36 4.25 -2.82
CA HIS A 14 2.39 3.63 -1.51
C HIS A 14 3.76 3.02 -1.22
N GLN A 15 4.23 3.24 0.01
CA GLN A 15 5.45 2.66 0.54
C GLN A 15 5.17 2.11 1.92
N TYR A 16 5.66 0.92 2.19
CA TYR A 16 5.58 0.29 3.49
C TYR A 16 6.83 -0.56 3.74
N GLY A 17 7.39 -0.46 4.94
CA GLY A 17 8.60 -1.17 5.33
C GLY A 17 9.79 -0.24 5.51
N HIS A 18 10.98 -0.82 5.36
CA HIS A 18 12.25 -0.19 5.67
C HIS A 18 12.96 0.40 4.46
N TYR A 19 13.95 1.26 4.71
CA TYR A 19 14.68 1.94 3.65
C TYR A 19 16.08 1.39 3.40
N PHE A 20 16.73 0.84 4.42
CA PHE A 20 18.08 0.31 4.29
C PHE A 20 18.06 -1.18 3.94
N GLY A 21 19.23 -1.80 3.72
CA GLY A 21 19.30 -3.19 3.27
C GLY A 21 19.06 -4.25 4.35
N ALA A 22 19.04 -3.86 5.63
CA ALA A 22 18.92 -4.79 6.76
C ALA A 22 18.37 -4.09 8.00
N LEU A 23 17.71 -4.87 8.87
CA LEU A 23 17.21 -4.51 10.20
C LEU A 23 16.96 -5.78 11.01
N ASP A 24 16.74 -5.63 12.31
CA ASP A 24 16.18 -6.68 13.14
C ASP A 24 14.69 -6.88 12.84
N TYR A 25 14.30 -8.13 12.56
CA TYR A 25 12.99 -8.47 12.00
C TYR A 25 11.80 -8.21 12.94
N PHE A 26 12.02 -8.03 14.24
CA PHE A 26 10.94 -7.83 15.21
C PHE A 26 10.87 -6.39 15.71
N THR A 27 12.05 -5.79 15.94
CA THR A 27 12.16 -4.42 16.46
C THR A 27 12.20 -3.37 15.37
N HIS A 28 12.50 -3.76 14.13
CA HIS A 28 12.75 -2.89 12.99
C HIS A 28 13.89 -1.90 13.21
N ILE A 29 14.85 -2.27 14.06
CA ILE A 29 16.02 -1.46 14.37
C ILE A 29 17.20 -1.88 13.49
N ARG A 30 17.95 -0.89 12.98
CA ARG A 30 19.22 -1.04 12.29
C ARG A 30 20.23 -0.10 12.92
N ASP A 31 21.37 -0.62 13.34
CA ASP A 31 22.46 0.16 13.96
C ASP A 31 22.01 1.06 15.12
N GLY A 32 20.97 0.66 15.84
CA GLY A 32 20.39 1.41 16.97
C GLY A 32 19.25 2.38 16.59
N ASP A 33 19.02 2.61 15.29
CA ASP A 33 17.96 3.48 14.79
C ASP A 33 16.77 2.68 14.24
N HIS A 34 15.55 3.18 14.42
CA HIS A 34 14.34 2.56 13.88
C HIS A 34 14.19 2.87 12.38
N ASP A 35 13.97 1.83 11.57
CA ASP A 35 13.88 1.89 10.11
C ASP A 35 12.57 1.28 9.59
N TRP A 36 11.42 1.81 10.02
CA TRP A 36 10.11 1.33 9.56
C TRP A 36 9.12 2.46 9.30
N TYR A 37 8.54 2.47 8.11
CA TYR A 37 7.76 3.60 7.61
C TYR A 37 6.53 3.16 6.82
N ARG A 38 5.47 3.97 6.87
CA ARG A 38 4.35 3.95 5.94
C ARG A 38 4.23 5.31 5.28
N ASN A 39 4.35 5.36 3.96
CA ASN A 39 4.23 6.58 3.16
C ASN A 39 5.12 7.72 3.68
N GLN A 40 6.40 7.43 3.94
CA GLN A 40 7.39 8.38 4.48
C GLN A 40 7.17 8.83 5.94
N VAL A 41 6.14 8.31 6.61
CA VAL A 41 5.90 8.56 8.02
C VAL A 41 6.41 7.36 8.82
N GLU A 42 7.22 7.62 9.84
CA GLU A 42 7.71 6.58 10.74
C GLU A 42 6.53 5.86 11.40
N LEU A 43 6.59 4.53 11.43
CA LEU A 43 5.53 3.68 11.95
C LEU A 43 6.12 2.69 12.95
N LYS A 44 5.85 2.93 14.24
CA LYS A 44 6.16 1.96 15.29
C LYS A 44 5.04 0.93 15.35
N GLU A 45 5.36 -0.30 14.93
CA GLU A 45 4.44 -1.43 15.00
C GLU A 45 5.18 -2.70 15.39
N GLU A 46 4.47 -3.58 16.08
CA GLU A 46 4.99 -4.87 16.50
C GLU A 46 4.70 -5.93 15.45
N GLY A 47 5.63 -6.87 15.27
CA GLY A 47 5.44 -8.04 14.43
C GLY A 47 6.71 -8.45 13.72
N TYR A 48 6.67 -9.62 13.10
CA TYR A 48 7.75 -10.10 12.26
C TYR A 48 7.69 -9.43 10.89
N ALA A 49 8.75 -8.73 10.47
CA ALA A 49 8.80 -7.90 9.28
C ALA A 49 8.27 -8.58 8.00
N THR A 50 8.57 -9.87 7.80
CA THR A 50 8.08 -10.64 6.65
C THR A 50 6.55 -10.77 6.65
N GLU A 51 5.95 -11.05 7.80
CA GLU A 51 4.49 -11.13 7.91
C GLU A 51 3.84 -9.77 7.72
N LEU A 52 4.44 -8.73 8.28
CA LEU A 52 3.95 -7.36 8.16
C LEU A 52 3.91 -6.94 6.68
N ILE A 53 5.01 -7.14 5.94
CA ILE A 53 5.08 -6.87 4.50
C ILE A 53 4.03 -7.68 3.73
N ALA A 54 3.91 -8.98 4.01
CA ALA A 54 2.92 -9.84 3.36
C ALA A 54 1.49 -9.35 3.63
N LYS A 55 1.17 -8.98 4.88
CA LYS A 55 -0.14 -8.45 5.27
C LYS A 55 -0.44 -7.14 4.56
N GLU A 56 0.52 -6.22 4.46
CA GLU A 56 0.30 -4.95 3.75
C GLU A 56 0.11 -5.18 2.24
N ALA A 57 0.90 -6.05 1.62
CA ALA A 57 0.72 -6.42 0.22
C ALA A 57 -0.68 -7.00 -0.06
N CYS A 58 -1.15 -7.94 0.76
CA CYS A 58 -2.50 -8.50 0.64
C CYS A 58 -3.60 -7.42 0.79
N LYS A 59 -3.44 -6.47 1.74
CA LYS A 59 -4.39 -5.37 1.91
C LYS A 59 -4.48 -4.48 0.68
N LEU A 60 -3.34 -4.16 0.06
CA LEU A 60 -3.28 -3.30 -1.12
C LEU A 60 -3.96 -3.96 -2.32
N ILE A 61 -3.64 -5.22 -2.60
CA ILE A 61 -4.25 -5.99 -3.68
C ILE A 61 -5.76 -6.11 -3.47
N GLY A 62 -6.17 -6.53 -2.26
CA GLY A 62 -7.59 -6.68 -1.93
C GLY A 62 -8.36 -5.34 -1.95
N ARG A 63 -7.70 -4.20 -1.74
CA ARG A 63 -8.30 -2.87 -1.92
C ARG A 63 -8.49 -2.54 -3.40
N GLN A 64 -7.50 -2.84 -4.24
CA GLN A 64 -7.55 -2.57 -5.67
C GLN A 64 -8.67 -3.36 -6.36
N GLU A 65 -8.79 -4.67 -6.07
CA GLU A 65 -9.85 -5.53 -6.59
C GLU A 65 -11.25 -4.99 -6.25
N LYS A 66 -11.44 -4.50 -5.02
CA LYS A 66 -12.71 -3.90 -4.58
C LYS A 66 -13.03 -2.61 -5.33
N ILE A 67 -12.03 -1.77 -5.59
CA ILE A 67 -12.20 -0.53 -6.35
C ILE A 67 -12.62 -0.84 -7.79
N GLU A 68 -11.91 -1.75 -8.45
CA GLU A 68 -12.21 -2.15 -9.84
C GLU A 68 -13.61 -2.75 -9.96
N THR A 69 -13.99 -3.61 -9.00
CA THR A 69 -15.33 -4.19 -8.92
C THR A 69 -16.39 -3.09 -8.76
N ALA A 70 -16.18 -2.13 -7.85
CA ALA A 70 -17.13 -1.04 -7.62
C ALA A 70 -17.27 -0.12 -8.84
N LEU A 71 -16.17 0.18 -9.54
CA LEU A 71 -16.19 0.97 -10.77
C LEU A 71 -16.93 0.24 -11.89
N SER A 72 -16.67 -1.06 -12.05
CA SER A 72 -17.36 -1.91 -13.03
C SER A 72 -18.86 -1.97 -12.78
N LEU A 73 -19.28 -2.20 -11.53
CA LEU A 73 -20.70 -2.22 -11.15
C LEU A 73 -21.39 -0.88 -11.43
N ARG A 74 -20.74 0.25 -11.11
CA ARG A 74 -21.28 1.57 -11.42
C ARG A 74 -21.40 1.84 -12.92
N ALA A 75 -20.46 1.36 -13.73
CA ALA A 75 -20.53 1.50 -15.19
C ALA A 75 -21.71 0.69 -15.76
N LEU A 76 -21.94 -0.52 -15.26
CA LEU A 76 -23.06 -1.37 -15.68
C LEU A 76 -24.42 -0.78 -15.32
N GLN A 77 -24.53 -0.15 -14.14
CA GLN A 77 -25.76 0.51 -13.65
C GLN A 77 -26.12 1.80 -14.40
N ARG A 78 -25.16 2.41 -15.11
CA ARG A 78 -25.39 3.62 -15.93
C ARG A 78 -25.71 3.34 -17.38
N ARG A 79 -25.79 2.07 -17.80
CA ARG A 79 -26.20 1.75 -19.17
C ARG A 79 -27.64 2.23 -19.38
N PRO A 80 -27.92 3.03 -20.44
CA PRO A 80 -29.27 3.45 -20.73
C PRO A 80 -30.15 2.21 -20.89
N GLN A 81 -31.27 2.18 -20.17
CA GLN A 81 -32.26 1.13 -20.30
C GLN A 81 -32.80 1.23 -21.73
N PRO A 82 -32.87 0.12 -22.50
CA PRO A 82 -33.45 0.17 -23.84
C PRO A 82 -34.83 0.79 -23.69
N ASP A 83 -35.03 1.87 -24.43
CA ASP A 83 -36.26 2.61 -24.56
C ASP A 83 -37.38 1.63 -24.82
N ALA A 84 -38.25 1.48 -23.81
CA ALA A 84 -39.48 0.72 -23.93
C ALA A 84 -40.46 1.53 -24.80
N GLY A 85 -40.32 1.41 -26.12
CA GLY A 85 -41.26 1.94 -27.11
C GLY A 85 -40.85 1.46 -28.51
N SER A 86 -41.74 1.03 -29.39
CA SER A 86 -43.21 1.02 -29.42
C SER A 86 -43.68 -0.11 -30.33
#